data_AF-A0A966K7X7-F1
#
_entry.id   AF-A0A966K7X7-F1
#
_cell.length_a   1.000
_cell.length_b   1.000
_cell.length_c   1.000
_cell.angle_alpha   90.00
_cell.angle_beta   90.00
_cell.angle_gamma   90.00
#
_symmetry.space_group_name_H-M   'P 1'
#
loop_
_entity.id
_entity.type
_entity.pdbx_description
1 polymer ?
#
loop_
_entity_poly.entity_id
_entity_poly.type
_entity_poly.pdbx_seq_one_letter_code
_entity_poly.pdbx_strand_id
1 'polypeptide(L)' 'ALHAFALEFVHPSTNAPMQWFAPIPDDLMELHAQVQMNRAVLPKPFHESSS' A
#
# COMPACT_ATOMS: atom_id res chain seq x y z
N ALA A 1 -5.86 -2.76 -7.32
CA ALA A 1 -5.14 -4.00 -7.00
C ALA A 1 -4.92 -4.07 -5.48
N LEU A 2 -5.05 -5.25 -4.87
CA LEU A 2 -4.99 -5.45 -3.42
C LEU A 2 -4.07 -6.65 -3.14
N HIS A 3 -3.08 -6.47 -2.27
CA HIS A 3 -2.14 -7.52 -1.87
C HIS A 3 -1.92 -7.48 -0.35
N ALA A 4 -2.06 -8.63 0.30
CA ALA A 4 -1.79 -8.79 1.72
C ALA A 4 -0.28 -8.94 1.94
N PHE A 5 0.40 -7.83 2.19
CA PHE A 5 1.87 -7.77 2.30
C PHE A 5 2.40 -8.42 3.59
N ALA A 6 1.70 -8.24 4.70
CA ALA A 6 2.15 -8.71 6.01
C ALA A 6 1.05 -9.49 6.72
N LEU A 7 1.46 -10.56 7.41
CA LEU A 7 0.64 -11.28 8.37
C LEU A 7 1.33 -11.24 9.72
N GLU A 8 0.63 -10.76 10.73
CA GLU A 8 1.11 -10.70 12.11
C GLU A 8 0.09 -11.38 13.03
N PHE A 9 0.56 -12.33 13.83
CA PHE A 9 -0.29 -13.07 14.76
C PHE A 9 0.54 -13.71 15.88
N VAL A 10 -0.13 -14.14 16.93
CA VAL A 10 0.47 -14.94 18.00
C VAL A 10 0.32 -16.42 17.66
N HIS A 11 1.42 -17.16 17.60
CA HIS A 11 1.39 -18.58 17.27
C HIS A 11 0.57 -19.38 18.31
N PRO A 12 -0.45 -20.15 17.90
CA PRO A 12 -1.41 -20.72 18.83
C PRO A 12 -0.82 -21.79 19.77
N SER A 13 0.30 -22.41 19.41
CA SER A 13 0.94 -23.46 20.23
C SER A 13 2.12 -22.97 21.06
N THR A 14 2.81 -21.90 20.64
CA THR A 14 4.04 -21.41 21.31
C THR A 14 3.84 -20.05 21.95
N ASN A 15 2.70 -19.38 21.71
CA ASN A 15 2.40 -18.01 22.11
C ASN A 15 3.46 -16.99 21.70
N ALA A 16 4.31 -17.33 20.73
CA ALA A 16 5.32 -16.43 20.21
C ALA A 16 4.67 -15.47 19.19
N PRO A 17 4.99 -14.17 19.23
CA PRO A 17 4.61 -13.25 18.17
C PRO A 17 5.34 -13.65 16.88
N MET A 18 4.59 -13.74 15.78
CA MET A 18 5.11 -14.11 14.47
C MET A 18 4.71 -13.06 13.44
N GLN A 19 5.64 -12.75 12.55
CA GLN A 19 5.44 -11.83 11.45
C GLN A 19 5.98 -12.43 10.16
N TRP A 20 5.15 -12.45 9.13
CA TRP A 20 5.50 -12.94 7.79
C TRP A 20 5.23 -11.87 6.75
N PHE A 21 6.06 -11.87 5.70
CA PHE A 21 5.97 -10.94 4.59
C PHE A 21 5.90 -11.70 3.28
N ALA A 22 5.02 -11.23 2.39
CA ALA A 22 4.98 -11.67 1.01
C ALA A 22 5.70 -10.66 0.12
N PRO A 23 6.47 -11.11 -0.89
CA PRO A 23 7.02 -10.19 -1.88
C PRO A 23 5.89 -9.52 -2.65
N ILE A 24 6.06 -8.23 -2.95
CA ILE A 24 5.11 -7.49 -3.77
C ILE A 24 5.13 -8.09 -5.17
N PRO A 25 3.99 -8.50 -5.75
CA PRO A 25 3.95 -9.06 -7.09
C PRO A 25 4.27 -8.01 -8.16
N ASP A 26 4.84 -8.45 -9.29
CA ASP A 26 5.40 -7.58 -10.33
C ASP A 26 4.35 -6.65 -10.96
N ASP A 27 3.10 -7.11 -11.09
CA ASP A 27 1.98 -6.34 -11.63
C ASP A 27 1.65 -5.09 -10.80
N LEU A 28 1.75 -5.21 -9.47
CA LEU A 28 1.57 -4.11 -8.54
C LEU A 28 2.73 -3.12 -8.58
N MET A 29 3.96 -3.61 -8.81
CA MET A 29 5.13 -2.76 -8.99
C MET A 29 5.04 -1.94 -10.29
N GLU A 30 4.63 -2.57 -11.38
CA GLU A 30 4.41 -1.89 -12.68
C GLU A 30 3.30 -0.85 -12.60
N LEU A 31 2.17 -1.20 -11.96
CA LEU A 31 1.07 -0.26 -11.74
C LEU A 31 1.52 0.94 -10.88
N HIS A 32 2.28 0.70 -9.82
CA HIS A 32 2.78 1.78 -8.97
C HIS A 32 3.72 2.72 -9.73
N ALA A 33 4.62 2.20 -10.58
CA ALA A 33 5.47 3.02 -11.43
C ALA A 33 4.66 3.91 -12.39
N GLN A 34 3.59 3.38 -12.97
CA GLN A 34 2.68 4.13 -13.84
C GLN A 34 1.88 5.20 -13.08
N VAL A 35 1.47 4.94 -11.83
CA VAL A 35 0.76 5.91 -10.99
C VAL A 35 1.68 7.01 -10.49
N GLN A 36 2.94 6.71 -10.13
CA GLN A 36 3.90 7.72 -9.70
C GLN A 36 4.23 8.72 -10.82
N MET A 37 4.32 8.28 -12.07
CA MET A 37 4.43 9.18 -13.24
C MET A 37 3.24 10.13 -13.39
N ASN A 38 2.04 9.72 -12.97
CA ASN A 38 0.81 10.50 -13.08
C ASN A 38 0.56 11.46 -11.89
N ARG A 39 1.48 11.55 -10.91
CA ARG A 39 1.33 12.46 -9.75
C ARG A 39 1.38 13.95 -10.13
N ALA A 40 1.78 14.29 -11.35
CA ALA A 40 1.62 15.62 -11.94
C ALA A 40 0.14 15.99 -12.25
N VAL A 41 -0.80 15.05 -12.10
CA VAL A 41 -2.24 15.21 -12.38
C VAL A 41 -3.10 14.94 -11.13
N LEU A 42 -2.57 15.18 -9.93
CA LEU A 42 -3.43 15.26 -8.75
C LEU A 42 -4.23 16.57 -8.82
N PRO A 43 -5.57 16.54 -8.84
CA PRO A 43 -6.36 17.77 -8.76
C PRO A 43 -5.97 18.49 -7.46
N LYS A 44 -5.66 19.78 -7.59
CA LYS A 44 -5.35 20.66 -6.45
C LYS A 44 -6.46 20.52 -5.40
N PRO A 45 -6.12 20.53 -4.10
CA PRO A 45 -7.12 20.52 -3.05
C PRO A 45 -8.12 21.66 -3.27
N PHE A 46 -9.41 21.32 -3.33
CA PHE A 46 -10.51 22.27 -3.37
C PHE A 46 -10.58 23.02 -2.03
N HIS A 47 -9.74 24.03 -1.85
CA HIS A 47 -9.95 25.08 -0.86
C HIS A 47 -9.23 26.33 -1.34
N GLU A 48 -9.91 27.11 -2.17
CA GLU A 48 -9.74 28.55 -2.27
C GLU A 48 -10.90 29.15 -3.08
N SER A 49 -11.95 29.56 -2.37
CA SER A 49 -12.97 30.58 -2.69
C SER A 49 -14.00 30.48 -1.53
N SER A 50 -14.26 31.50 -0.72
CA SER A 50 -14.35 32.92 -1.03
C SER A 50 -14.05 33.78 0.20
N SER A 51 -13.38 34.92 -0.02
CA SER A 51 -13.59 36.16 0.74
C SER A 51 -14.89 36.82 0.34
#